data_AF-A0A1D1Y6Y5-F1
#
_entry.id   AF-A0A1D1Y6Y5-F1
#
_cell.length_a   1.000
_cell.length_b   1.000
_cell.length_c   1.000
_cell.angle_alpha   90.00
_cell.angle_beta   90.00
_cell.angle_gamma   90.00
#
_symmetry.space_group_name_H-M   'P 1'
#
loop_
_entity.id
_entity.type
_entity.pdbx_description
1 polymer ?
#
loop_
_entity_poly.entity_id
_entity_poly.type
_entity_poly.pdbx_seq_one_letter_code
_entity_poly.pdbx_strand_id
1 'polypeptide(L)'
;MSESPRSHSEESKAKTGFALRKIWEERLKRKSLQEKCYLTWAGIVAEAAREGGRDRQELEWDSFEKMKSDILVQHLQWKTDRARQKEIAKRRAERAAKAKAGKLVRHVLDTNEGQKVKAVKSKGTLKQPEKKSVPTTSRDLKLRARLAKINRKQQFEGHLHESEVMVEVQATAGKWDLEFIKRDKMHQTVSFADQILAIKKRRMVHAAKNVLIPSSSGSLSEENKFI
;
A
#
# COMPACT_ATOMS: atom_id res chain seq x y z
N MET A 1 4.37 57.96 61.85
CA MET A 1 5.77 57.97 61.40
C MET A 1 5.98 56.76 60.51
N SER A 2 6.18 56.97 59.22
CA SER A 2 6.40 55.91 58.23
C SER A 2 7.89 55.64 58.10
N GLU A 3 8.40 54.69 58.87
CA GLU A 3 9.76 54.18 58.68
C GLU A 3 9.84 53.43 57.36
N SER A 4 10.63 53.95 56.43
CA SER A 4 10.92 53.28 55.16
C SER A 4 11.88 52.09 55.38
N PRO A 5 11.78 50.99 54.61
CA PRO A 5 12.62 49.82 54.82
C PRO A 5 14.10 50.16 54.63
N ARG A 6 14.92 49.80 55.62
CA ARG A 6 16.38 49.95 55.60
C ARG A 6 16.94 49.27 54.34
N SER A 7 17.45 50.07 53.41
CA SER A 7 18.02 49.55 52.16
C SER A 7 19.29 48.75 52.50
N HIS A 8 19.32 47.47 52.12
CA HIS A 8 20.51 46.63 52.33
C HIS A 8 21.72 47.19 51.58
N SER A 9 22.90 47.16 52.22
CA SER A 9 24.17 47.52 51.59
C SER A 9 24.41 46.71 50.31
N GLU A 10 25.00 47.34 49.28
CA GLU A 10 25.36 46.69 48.02
C GLU A 10 26.23 45.45 48.23
N GLU A 11 27.07 45.45 49.26
CA GLU A 11 27.88 44.29 49.63
C GLU A 11 27.03 43.08 50.05
N SER A 12 25.97 43.30 50.85
CA SER A 12 25.05 42.23 51.25
C SER A 12 24.24 41.72 50.08
N LYS A 13 23.82 42.60 49.16
CA LYS A 13 23.14 42.19 47.91
C LYS A 13 24.07 41.35 47.04
N ALA A 14 25.33 41.73 46.90
CA ALA A 14 26.33 40.98 46.13
C ALA A 14 26.59 39.59 46.72
N LYS A 15 26.76 39.49 48.05
CA LYS A 15 26.94 38.20 48.76
C LYS A 15 25.74 37.27 48.59
N THR A 16 24.53 37.79 48.79
CA THR A 16 23.29 37.02 48.58
C THR A 16 23.13 36.59 47.13
N GLY A 17 23.40 37.49 46.17
CA GLY A 17 23.35 37.17 44.74
C GLY A 17 24.39 36.13 44.29
N PHE A 18 25.57 36.13 44.91
CA PHE A 18 26.59 35.10 44.68
C PHE A 18 26.15 33.74 45.24
N ALA A 19 25.67 33.69 46.49
CA ALA A 19 25.21 32.45 47.12
C ALA A 19 24.04 31.83 46.35
N LEU A 20 23.07 32.65 45.91
CA LEU A 20 21.97 32.18 45.08
C LEU A 20 22.48 31.60 43.75
N ARG A 21 23.36 32.30 43.03
CA ARG A 21 23.94 31.79 41.78
C ARG A 21 24.60 30.42 41.96
N LYS A 22 25.37 30.23 43.04
CA LYS A 22 25.98 28.94 43.37
C LYS A 22 24.94 27.84 43.56
N ILE A 23 23.88 28.10 44.32
CA ILE A 23 22.79 27.12 44.54
C ILE A 23 22.09 26.77 43.20
N TRP A 24 21.83 27.77 42.36
CA TRP A 24 21.20 27.56 41.05
C TRP A 24 22.10 26.77 40.10
N GLU A 25 23.41 27.04 40.07
CA GLU A 25 24.39 26.28 39.29
C GLU A 25 24.44 24.81 39.71
N GLU A 26 24.48 24.53 41.01
CA GLU A 26 24.47 23.16 41.54
C GLU A 26 23.18 22.43 41.22
N ARG A 27 22.03 23.11 41.37
CA ARG A 27 20.73 22.55 41.02
C ARG A 27 20.63 22.22 39.53
N LEU A 28 21.13 23.10 38.67
CA LEU A 28 21.15 22.88 37.23
C LEU A 28 22.06 21.71 36.85
N LYS A 29 23.24 21.60 37.46
CA LYS A 29 24.15 20.46 37.27
C LYS A 29 23.49 19.15 37.69
N ARG A 30 22.85 19.11 38.86
CA ARG A 30 22.12 17.93 39.33
C ARG A 30 21.01 17.53 38.37
N LYS A 31 20.20 18.49 37.92
CA LYS A 31 19.12 18.24 36.96
C LYS A 31 19.66 17.70 35.64
N SER A 32 20.70 18.32 35.09
CA SER A 32 21.33 17.86 33.85
C SER A 32 21.91 16.45 33.98
N LEU A 33 22.52 16.11 35.12
CA LEU A 33 23.03 14.76 35.37
C LEU A 33 21.90 13.73 35.47
N GLN A 34 20.80 14.09 36.15
CA GLN A 34 19.62 13.24 36.25
C GLN A 34 18.99 12.96 34.88
N GLU A 35 18.84 13.99 34.04
CA GLU A 35 18.34 13.85 32.67
C GLU A 35 19.23 12.93 31.84
N LYS A 36 20.55 13.12 31.90
CA LYS A 36 21.51 12.24 31.22
C LYS A 36 21.43 10.79 31.72
N CYS A 37 21.31 10.60 33.02
CA CYS A 37 21.15 9.27 33.62
C CYS A 37 19.85 8.61 33.16
N TYR A 38 18.75 9.36 33.10
CA TYR A 38 17.47 8.84 32.62
C TYR A 38 17.54 8.46 31.14
N LEU A 39 18.14 9.30 30.30
CA LEU A 39 18.29 9.02 28.86
C LEU A 39 19.15 7.79 28.61
N THR A 40 20.27 7.66 29.33
CA THR A 40 21.14 6.48 29.21
C THR A 40 20.46 5.22 29.72
N TRP A 41 19.79 5.28 30.87
CA TRP A 41 19.01 4.16 31.41
C TRP A 41 17.89 3.73 30.45
N ALA A 42 17.12 4.69 29.93
CA ALA A 42 16.06 4.42 28.96
C ALA A 42 16.61 3.79 27.67
N GLY A 43 17.78 4.25 27.21
CA GLY A 43 18.50 3.67 26.08
C GLY A 43 18.87 2.20 26.32
N ILE A 44 19.51 1.90 27.44
CA ILE A 44 19.91 0.52 27.80
C ILE A 44 18.69 -0.39 27.92
N VAL A 45 17.60 0.08 28.52
CA VAL A 45 16.35 -0.69 28.63
C VAL A 45 15.74 -0.93 27.25
N ALA A 46 15.72 0.08 26.37
CA ALA A 46 15.23 -0.07 25.00
C ALA A 46 16.08 -1.05 24.19
N GLU A 47 17.41 -1.01 24.34
CA GLU A 47 18.33 -1.96 23.70
C GLU A 47 18.13 -3.38 24.21
N ALA A 48 18.05 -3.58 25.53
CA ALA A 48 17.75 -4.88 26.12
C ALA A 48 16.38 -5.42 25.69
N ALA A 49 15.38 -4.54 25.54
CA ALA A 49 14.07 -4.90 25.02
C ALA A 49 14.08 -5.24 23.51
N ARG A 50 15.00 -4.66 22.74
CA ARG A 50 15.20 -4.95 21.31
C ARG A 50 15.91 -6.29 21.11
N GLU A 51 16.99 -6.53 21.83
CA GLU A 51 17.78 -7.77 21.76
C GLU A 51 16.97 -8.97 22.30
N GLY A 52 16.10 -8.72 23.28
CA GLY A 52 15.31 -9.77 23.91
C GLY A 52 16.13 -10.61 24.89
N GLY A 53 15.51 -11.63 25.48
CA GLY A 53 16.24 -12.62 26.28
C GLY A 53 17.03 -13.57 25.38
N ARG A 54 18.04 -14.26 25.93
CA ARG A 54 18.91 -15.22 25.20
C ARG A 54 18.18 -16.27 24.34
N ASP A 55 16.91 -16.54 24.66
CA ASP A 55 16.08 -17.55 23.99
C ASP A 55 14.92 -16.95 23.16
N ARG A 56 14.89 -15.63 22.96
CA ARG A 56 13.89 -14.94 22.13
C ARG A 56 14.54 -14.30 20.90
N GLN A 57 13.81 -14.37 19.79
CA GLN A 57 14.21 -13.73 18.53
C GLN A 57 14.18 -12.21 18.69
N GLU A 58 15.23 -11.52 18.23
CA GLU A 58 15.32 -10.05 18.22
C GLU A 58 14.04 -9.45 17.62
N LEU A 59 13.42 -8.55 18.37
CA LEU A 59 12.16 -7.95 17.95
C LEU A 59 12.46 -6.65 17.20
N GLU A 60 12.33 -6.69 15.87
CA GLU A 60 12.46 -5.51 15.02
C GLU A 60 11.25 -4.58 15.17
N TRP A 61 11.27 -3.74 16.21
CA TRP A 61 10.24 -2.73 16.47
C TRP A 61 10.05 -1.74 15.30
N ASP A 62 11.11 -1.50 14.51
CA ASP A 62 11.08 -0.59 13.37
C ASP A 62 10.61 -1.26 12.06
N SER A 63 10.31 -2.56 12.08
CA SER A 63 9.94 -3.33 10.88
C SER A 63 8.73 -2.74 10.14
N PHE A 64 7.75 -2.22 10.88
CA PHE A 64 6.57 -1.59 10.30
C PHE A 64 6.92 -0.28 9.57
N GLU A 65 7.75 0.57 10.17
CA GLU A 65 8.15 1.84 9.55
C GLU A 65 9.09 1.60 8.35
N LYS A 66 9.99 0.61 8.44
CA LYS A 66 10.80 0.16 7.28
C LYS A 66 9.89 -0.28 6.14
N MET A 67 8.95 -1.18 6.39
CA MET A 67 8.01 -1.68 5.38
C MET A 67 7.19 -0.55 4.75
N LYS A 68 6.70 0.39 5.57
CA LYS A 68 5.97 1.56 5.09
C LYS A 68 6.82 2.43 4.18
N SER A 69 8.09 2.65 4.54
CA SER A 69 9.03 3.39 3.70
C SER A 69 9.30 2.69 2.37
N ASP A 70 9.46 1.36 2.38
CA ASP A 70 9.67 0.56 1.17
C ASP A 70 8.47 0.61 0.24
N ILE A 71 7.25 0.50 0.79
CA ILE A 71 5.99 0.61 0.02
C ILE A 71 5.91 1.99 -0.65
N LEU A 72 6.27 3.06 0.07
CA LEU A 72 6.26 4.42 -0.49
C LEU A 72 7.26 4.56 -1.64
N VAL A 73 8.48 4.03 -1.48
CA VAL A 73 9.51 4.05 -2.52
C VAL A 73 9.06 3.26 -3.75
N GLN A 74 8.54 2.04 -3.57
CA GLN A 74 8.02 1.22 -4.67
C GLN A 74 6.88 1.92 -5.42
N HIS A 75 5.95 2.54 -4.69
CA HIS A 75 4.84 3.28 -5.30
C HIS A 75 5.32 4.49 -6.12
N LEU A 76 6.33 5.21 -5.65
CA LEU A 76 6.95 6.30 -6.42
C LEU A 76 7.64 5.79 -7.68
N GLN A 77 8.44 4.73 -7.57
CA GLN A 77 9.11 4.10 -8.71
C GLN A 77 8.11 3.65 -9.77
N TRP A 78 7.03 2.98 -9.35
CA TRP A 78 5.97 2.52 -10.24
C TRP A 78 5.30 3.67 -10.99
N LYS A 79 5.00 4.79 -10.30
CA LYS A 79 4.45 6.00 -10.95
C LYS A 79 5.41 6.55 -12.00
N THR A 80 6.70 6.62 -11.68
CA THR A 80 7.72 7.10 -12.62
C THR A 80 7.85 6.18 -13.83
N ASP A 81 7.90 4.87 -13.63
CA ASP A 81 8.00 3.89 -14.71
C ASP A 81 6.76 3.92 -15.61
N ARG A 82 5.57 4.04 -15.03
CA ARG A 82 4.32 4.19 -15.79
C ARG A 82 4.32 5.47 -16.63
N ALA A 83 4.85 6.58 -16.09
CA ALA A 83 5.01 7.81 -16.86
C ALA A 83 6.01 7.63 -18.02
N ARG A 84 7.16 6.99 -17.77
CA ARG A 84 8.15 6.69 -18.82
C ARG A 84 7.57 5.79 -19.91
N GLN A 85 6.80 4.76 -19.54
CA GLN A 85 6.15 3.85 -20.49
C GLN A 85 5.12 4.59 -21.35
N LYS A 86 4.32 5.49 -20.77
CA LYS A 86 3.37 6.33 -21.53
C LYS A 86 4.09 7.20 -22.55
N GLU A 87 5.20 7.80 -22.18
CA GLU A 87 6.00 8.63 -23.09
C GLU A 87 6.63 7.81 -24.22
N ILE A 88 7.15 6.62 -23.90
CA ILE A 88 7.67 5.68 -24.92
C ILE A 88 6.55 5.24 -25.87
N ALA A 89 5.36 4.94 -25.35
CA ALA A 89 4.20 4.55 -26.16
C ALA A 89 3.78 5.69 -27.11
N LYS A 90 3.74 6.93 -26.60
CA LYS A 90 3.44 8.12 -27.41
C LYS A 90 4.44 8.29 -28.55
N ARG A 91 5.75 8.20 -28.28
CA ARG A 91 6.80 8.29 -29.31
C ARG A 91 6.71 7.16 -30.33
N ARG A 92 6.40 5.94 -29.90
CA ARG A 92 6.17 4.80 -30.82
C ARG A 92 4.96 5.03 -31.72
N ALA A 93 3.86 5.54 -31.18
CA ALA A 93 2.66 5.87 -31.95
C ALA A 93 2.94 6.95 -33.00
N GLU A 94 3.67 8.01 -32.62
CA GLU A 94 4.06 9.08 -33.53
C GLU A 94 4.94 8.57 -34.68
N ARG A 95 5.95 7.74 -34.37
CA ARG A 95 6.80 7.10 -35.40
C ARG A 95 5.99 6.22 -36.34
N ALA A 96 5.04 5.45 -35.81
CA ALA A 96 4.16 4.61 -36.61
C ALA A 96 3.23 5.44 -37.52
N ALA A 97 2.71 6.56 -37.03
CA ALA A 97 1.90 7.50 -37.83
C ALA A 97 2.72 8.11 -38.97
N LYS A 98 3.94 8.59 -38.68
CA LYS A 98 4.88 9.12 -39.71
C LYS A 98 5.23 8.06 -40.75
N ALA A 99 5.46 6.81 -40.34
CA ALA A 99 5.74 5.71 -41.25
C ALA A 99 4.53 5.37 -42.15
N LYS A 100 3.30 5.42 -41.61
CA LYS A 100 2.08 5.24 -42.40
C LYS A 100 1.87 6.38 -43.40
N ALA A 101 2.07 7.62 -42.98
CA ALA A 101 2.00 8.79 -43.86
C ALA A 101 3.04 8.71 -44.99
N GLY A 102 4.29 8.35 -44.67
CA GLY A 102 5.35 8.16 -45.67
C GLY A 102 5.03 7.04 -46.67
N LYS A 103 4.43 5.93 -46.24
CA LYS A 103 3.96 4.86 -47.14
C LYS A 103 2.84 5.34 -48.06
N LEU A 104 1.88 6.12 -47.54
CA LEU A 104 0.79 6.68 -48.32
C LEU A 104 1.31 7.66 -49.38
N VAL A 105 2.25 8.54 -49.01
CA VAL A 105 2.92 9.47 -49.95
C VAL A 105 3.66 8.73 -51.06
N ARG A 106 4.42 7.67 -50.72
CA ARG A 106 5.07 6.81 -51.73
C ARG A 106 4.06 6.17 -52.67
N HIS A 107 2.96 5.62 -52.14
CA HIS A 107 1.92 5.03 -52.97
C HIS A 107 1.26 6.05 -53.91
N VAL A 108 1.04 7.30 -53.46
CA VAL A 108 0.48 8.38 -54.29
C VAL A 108 1.45 8.78 -55.42
N LEU A 109 2.74 8.86 -55.12
CA LEU A 109 3.78 9.13 -56.12
C LEU A 109 3.86 8.00 -57.16
N ASP A 110 3.88 6.74 -56.72
CA ASP A 110 3.93 5.57 -57.61
C ASP A 110 2.68 5.46 -58.51
N THR A 111 1.49 5.86 -58.01
CA THR A 111 0.27 5.90 -58.84
C THR A 111 0.27 7.00 -59.90
N ASN A 112 0.92 8.14 -59.63
CA ASN A 112 1.04 9.23 -60.60
C ASN A 112 2.09 8.90 -61.69
N GLU A 113 3.16 8.18 -61.35
CA GLU A 113 4.10 7.64 -62.36
C GLU A 113 3.46 6.54 -63.21
N GLY A 114 2.67 5.65 -62.60
CA GLY A 114 1.91 4.60 -63.30
C GLY A 114 0.84 5.11 -64.27
N GLN A 115 0.32 6.34 -64.08
CA GLN A 115 -0.61 6.98 -65.01
C GLN A 115 0.08 7.54 -66.27
N LYS A 116 1.37 7.88 -66.22
CA LYS A 116 2.14 8.27 -67.43
C LYS A 116 2.45 7.07 -68.34
N VAL A 117 2.52 5.85 -67.82
CA VAL A 117 2.88 4.65 -68.62
C VAL A 117 1.65 3.96 -69.24
N LYS A 118 0.44 4.21 -68.73
CA LYS A 118 -0.80 3.54 -69.17
C LYS A 118 -1.55 4.22 -70.33
N ALA A 119 -1.01 5.28 -70.93
CA ALA A 119 -1.61 5.87 -72.14
C ALA A 119 -1.21 5.14 -73.45
N VAL A 120 -0.29 4.17 -73.42
CA VAL A 120 0.35 3.66 -74.67
C VAL A 120 0.05 2.20 -75.03
N LYS A 121 -0.56 1.36 -74.17
CA LYS A 121 -0.76 -0.06 -74.55
C LYS A 121 -2.21 -0.52 -74.45
N SER A 122 -2.87 -0.37 -75.60
CA SER A 122 -4.07 -1.07 -76.00
C SER A 122 -3.81 -2.57 -76.28
N LYS A 123 -4.91 -3.33 -76.22
CA LYS A 123 -5.16 -4.65 -76.84
C LYS A 123 -4.49 -5.89 -76.25
N GLY A 124 -5.32 -6.89 -75.93
CA GLY A 124 -4.92 -8.30 -76.04
C GLY A 124 -5.53 -9.29 -75.06
N THR A 125 -6.63 -9.92 -75.49
CA THR A 125 -6.96 -11.35 -75.32
C THR A 125 -7.30 -11.95 -73.94
N LEU A 126 -8.55 -12.41 -73.90
CA LEU A 126 -9.15 -13.49 -73.12
C LEU A 126 -8.34 -14.81 -73.24
N LYS A 127 -7.92 -15.43 -72.12
CA LYS A 127 -7.64 -16.88 -72.03
C LYS A 127 -7.95 -17.45 -70.62
N GLN A 128 -8.45 -18.68 -70.66
CA GLN A 128 -9.00 -19.57 -69.62
C GLN A 128 -7.98 -20.03 -68.54
N PRO A 129 -8.42 -20.69 -67.44
CA PRO A 129 -7.59 -21.00 -66.28
C PRO A 129 -6.89 -22.36 -66.42
N GLU A 130 -5.58 -22.41 -66.12
CA GLU A 130 -4.83 -23.66 -65.98
C GLU A 130 -4.61 -24.04 -64.51
N LYS A 131 -4.96 -25.29 -64.20
CA LYS A 131 -4.73 -26.01 -62.95
C LYS A 131 -3.25 -26.35 -62.80
N LYS A 132 -2.55 -25.91 -61.72
CA LYS A 132 -1.35 -26.61 -61.20
C LYS A 132 -1.20 -26.48 -59.67
N SER A 133 -1.17 -27.66 -59.03
CA SER A 133 -0.46 -28.08 -57.81
C SER A 133 -0.52 -27.25 -56.51
N VAL A 134 -1.30 -27.79 -55.56
CA VAL A 134 -1.06 -27.95 -54.10
C VAL A 134 -0.07 -26.97 -53.41
N PRO A 135 -0.56 -26.01 -52.60
CA PRO A 135 0.26 -25.08 -51.80
C PRO A 135 0.19 -25.40 -50.29
N THR A 136 0.53 -26.62 -49.86
CA THR A 136 0.34 -27.00 -48.45
C THR A 136 1.42 -26.39 -47.54
N THR A 137 2.65 -26.19 -48.02
CA THR A 137 3.77 -25.75 -47.17
C THR A 137 3.73 -24.25 -46.81
N SER A 138 3.29 -23.38 -47.73
CA SER A 138 3.20 -21.93 -47.48
C SER A 138 2.11 -21.55 -46.47
N ARG A 139 0.99 -22.29 -46.49
CA ARG A 139 -0.14 -22.06 -45.58
C ARG A 139 0.20 -22.50 -44.15
N ASP A 140 0.90 -23.63 -44.02
CA ASP A 140 1.29 -24.19 -42.73
C ASP A 140 2.35 -23.35 -42.01
N LEU A 141 3.32 -22.82 -42.76
CA LEU A 141 4.32 -21.88 -42.22
C LEU A 141 3.67 -20.57 -41.74
N LYS A 142 2.66 -20.06 -42.47
CA LYS A 142 1.88 -18.89 -42.02
C LYS A 142 1.04 -19.20 -40.78
N LEU A 143 0.50 -20.41 -40.66
CA LEU A 143 -0.32 -20.82 -39.53
C LEU A 143 0.54 -20.96 -38.26
N ARG A 144 1.70 -21.61 -38.35
CA ARG A 144 2.69 -21.69 -37.26
C ARG A 144 3.18 -20.31 -36.82
N ALA A 145 3.44 -19.39 -37.76
CA ALA A 145 3.81 -18.01 -37.43
C ALA A 145 2.68 -17.21 -36.75
N ARG A 146 1.42 -17.51 -37.05
CA ARG A 146 0.25 -16.90 -36.36
C ARG A 146 0.10 -17.48 -34.95
N LEU A 147 0.26 -18.78 -34.78
CA LEU A 147 0.17 -19.45 -33.47
C LEU A 147 1.29 -18.99 -32.51
N ALA A 148 2.53 -18.85 -33.00
CA ALA A 148 3.64 -18.34 -32.20
C ALA A 148 3.41 -16.89 -31.70
N LYS A 149 2.69 -16.07 -32.48
CA LYS A 149 2.30 -14.71 -32.06
C LYS A 149 1.20 -14.69 -31.00
N ILE A 150 0.33 -15.69 -30.99
CA ILE A 150 -0.76 -15.81 -30.00
C ILE A 150 -0.19 -16.30 -28.67
N ASN A 151 0.66 -17.34 -28.67
CA ASN A 151 1.30 -17.84 -27.44
C ASN A 151 2.17 -16.77 -26.77
N ARG A 152 2.89 -15.94 -27.54
CA ARG A 152 3.64 -14.80 -26.98
C ARG A 152 2.77 -13.73 -26.33
N LYS A 153 1.53 -13.54 -26.79
CA LYS A 153 0.59 -12.58 -26.20
C LYS A 153 -0.01 -13.10 -24.90
N GLN A 154 -0.38 -14.37 -24.85
CA GLN A 154 -0.89 -15.01 -23.62
C GLN A 154 0.12 -14.95 -22.46
N GLN A 155 1.43 -15.08 -22.73
CA GLN A 155 2.45 -14.99 -21.68
C GLN A 155 2.63 -13.58 -21.09
N PHE A 156 2.33 -12.53 -21.84
CA PHE A 156 2.35 -11.15 -21.31
C PHE A 156 1.06 -10.79 -20.57
N GLU A 157 -0.07 -11.37 -20.98
CA GLU A 157 -1.39 -11.11 -20.41
C GLU A 157 -1.54 -11.72 -19.01
N GLY A 158 -0.95 -12.89 -18.76
CA GLY A 158 -0.92 -13.50 -17.42
C GLY A 158 -0.14 -12.68 -16.37
N HIS A 159 0.96 -12.03 -16.77
CA HIS A 159 1.78 -11.26 -15.85
C HIS A 159 1.19 -9.87 -15.51
N LEU A 160 0.37 -9.32 -16.42
CA LEU A 160 -0.38 -8.09 -16.16
C LEU A 160 -1.53 -8.32 -15.17
N HIS A 161 -2.18 -9.49 -15.24
CA HIS A 161 -3.30 -9.83 -14.36
C HIS A 161 -2.85 -10.03 -12.91
N GLU A 162 -1.70 -10.65 -12.68
CA GLU A 162 -1.15 -10.87 -11.34
C GLU A 162 -0.81 -9.54 -10.63
N SER A 163 -0.30 -8.56 -11.38
CA SER A 163 -0.03 -7.21 -10.87
C SER A 163 -1.31 -6.39 -10.66
N GLU A 164 -2.34 -6.57 -11.49
CA GLU A 164 -3.62 -5.88 -11.37
C GLU A 164 -4.42 -6.40 -10.16
N VAL A 165 -4.41 -7.71 -9.94
CA VAL A 165 -5.00 -8.36 -8.76
C VAL A 165 -4.30 -7.92 -7.48
N MET A 166 -2.96 -7.79 -7.45
CA MET A 166 -2.27 -7.27 -6.27
C MET A 166 -2.64 -5.80 -5.95
N VAL A 167 -2.84 -4.96 -6.96
CA VAL A 167 -3.26 -3.55 -6.77
C VAL A 167 -4.72 -3.47 -6.31
N GLU A 168 -5.60 -4.34 -6.80
CA GLU A 168 -6.99 -4.41 -6.34
C GLU A 168 -7.10 -4.97 -4.91
N VAL A 169 -6.28 -5.95 -4.55
CA VAL A 169 -6.16 -6.47 -3.17
C VAL A 169 -5.64 -5.38 -2.22
N GLN A 170 -4.68 -4.55 -2.64
CA GLN A 170 -4.22 -3.42 -1.83
C GLN A 170 -5.26 -2.29 -1.74
N ALA A 171 -5.97 -2.00 -2.82
CA ALA A 171 -7.04 -0.99 -2.82
C ALA A 171 -8.26 -1.42 -1.99
N THR A 172 -8.58 -2.72 -1.99
CA THR A 172 -9.63 -3.28 -1.13
C THR A 172 -9.19 -3.33 0.33
N ALA A 173 -7.94 -3.70 0.62
CA ALA A 173 -7.38 -3.64 1.98
C ALA A 173 -7.46 -2.21 2.59
N GLY A 174 -7.15 -1.17 1.81
CA GLY A 174 -7.31 0.22 2.24
C GLY A 174 -8.77 0.63 2.51
N LYS A 175 -9.76 0.02 1.83
CA LYS A 175 -11.18 0.21 2.15
C LYS A 175 -11.58 -0.42 3.48
N TRP A 176 -11.07 -1.62 3.78
CA TRP A 176 -11.36 -2.29 5.06
C TRP A 176 -10.81 -1.51 6.26
N ASP A 177 -9.63 -0.90 6.13
CA ASP A 177 -9.01 -0.10 7.19
C ASP A 177 -9.80 1.18 7.50
N LEU A 178 -10.26 1.89 6.46
CA LEU A 178 -11.14 3.06 6.62
C LEU A 178 -12.49 2.72 7.28
N GLU A 179 -13.08 1.57 6.93
CA GLU A 179 -14.32 1.09 7.55
C GLU A 179 -14.11 0.68 9.01
N PHE A 180 -12.96 0.11 9.35
CA PHE A 180 -12.61 -0.21 10.74
C PHE A 180 -12.41 1.06 11.58
N ILE A 181 -11.69 2.05 11.06
CA ILE A 181 -11.50 3.35 11.72
C ILE A 181 -12.83 4.10 11.91
N LYS A 182 -13.72 4.09 10.91
CA LYS A 182 -15.06 4.70 11.06
C LYS A 182 -15.89 3.99 12.12
N ARG A 183 -15.86 2.65 12.14
CA ARG A 183 -16.57 1.84 13.13
C ARG A 183 -16.02 2.07 14.53
N ASP A 184 -14.70 2.12 14.70
CA ASP A 184 -14.06 2.41 15.99
C ASP A 184 -14.37 3.82 16.48
N LYS A 185 -14.34 4.83 15.60
CA LYS A 185 -14.80 6.20 15.92
C LYS A 185 -16.27 6.25 16.31
N MET A 186 -17.14 5.47 15.65
CA MET A 186 -18.54 5.33 16.06
C MET A 186 -18.66 4.67 17.44
N HIS A 187 -17.86 3.65 17.75
CA HIS A 187 -17.83 3.06 19.09
C HIS A 187 -17.29 4.04 20.14
N GLN A 188 -16.34 4.91 19.81
CA GLN A 188 -15.86 5.96 20.72
C GLN A 188 -16.91 7.07 20.97
N THR A 189 -17.82 7.33 20.04
CA THR A 189 -18.94 8.28 20.27
C THR A 189 -20.01 7.78 21.22
N VAL A 190 -20.08 6.47 21.48
CA VAL A 190 -20.92 5.90 22.53
C VAL A 190 -20.08 5.78 23.80
N SER A 191 -20.41 6.58 24.81
CA SER A 191 -19.68 6.58 26.09
C SER A 191 -19.50 5.15 26.61
N PHE A 192 -18.27 4.79 27.02
CA PHE A 192 -17.93 3.45 27.50
C PHE A 192 -18.86 2.99 28.65
N ALA A 193 -19.30 3.93 29.48
CA ALA A 193 -20.28 3.69 30.53
C ALA A 193 -21.64 3.20 29.97
N ASP A 194 -22.11 3.80 28.88
CA ASP A 194 -23.37 3.43 28.23
C ASP A 194 -23.28 2.06 27.55
N GLN A 195 -22.10 1.71 27.03
CA GLN A 195 -21.85 0.38 26.47
C GLN A 195 -21.91 -0.70 27.55
N ILE A 196 -21.29 -0.46 28.70
CA ILE A 196 -21.37 -1.38 29.85
C ILE A 196 -22.81 -1.55 30.32
N LEU A 197 -23.57 -0.45 30.42
CA LEU A 197 -24.97 -0.50 30.81
C LEU A 197 -25.84 -1.23 29.78
N ALA A 198 -25.61 -1.04 28.48
CA ALA A 198 -26.32 -1.74 27.41
C ALA A 198 -26.05 -3.24 27.41
N ILE A 199 -24.79 -3.66 27.60
CA ILE A 199 -24.41 -5.07 27.72
C ILE A 199 -25.03 -5.69 28.97
N LYS A 200 -25.01 -4.97 30.11
CA LYS A 200 -25.64 -5.43 31.36
C LYS A 200 -27.16 -5.58 31.20
N LYS A 201 -27.83 -4.61 30.57
CA LYS A 201 -29.27 -4.70 30.25
C LYS A 201 -29.58 -5.89 29.32
N ARG A 202 -28.79 -6.11 28.26
CA ARG A 202 -28.95 -7.30 27.40
C ARG A 202 -28.78 -8.60 28.16
N ARG A 203 -27.77 -8.71 29.04
CA ARG A 203 -27.58 -9.87 29.91
C ARG A 203 -28.77 -10.10 30.83
N MET A 204 -29.31 -9.05 31.45
CA MET A 204 -30.50 -9.15 32.30
C MET A 204 -31.75 -9.55 31.49
N VAL A 205 -31.90 -9.05 30.27
CA VAL A 205 -32.99 -9.45 29.37
C VAL A 205 -32.85 -10.91 28.95
N HIS A 206 -31.64 -11.38 28.61
CA HIS A 206 -31.39 -12.80 28.32
C HIS A 206 -31.62 -13.69 29.54
N ALA A 207 -31.18 -13.27 30.72
CA ALA A 207 -31.43 -13.99 31.97
C ALA A 207 -32.93 -14.08 32.29
N ALA A 208 -33.68 -12.97 32.13
CA ALA A 208 -35.13 -12.95 32.30
C ALA A 208 -35.85 -13.83 31.26
N LYS A 209 -35.35 -13.88 30.01
CA LYS A 209 -35.89 -14.75 28.96
C LYS A 209 -35.64 -16.24 29.23
N ASN A 210 -34.51 -16.57 29.85
CA ASN A 210 -34.20 -17.93 30.27
C ASN A 210 -34.98 -18.37 31.52
N VAL A 211 -35.40 -17.43 32.37
CA VAL A 211 -36.25 -17.70 33.55
C VAL A 211 -37.72 -17.89 33.19
N LEU A 212 -38.18 -17.38 32.04
CA LEU A 212 -39.60 -17.44 31.62
C LEU A 212 -39.94 -18.63 30.69
N ILE A 213 -39.01 -19.54 30.43
CA ILE A 213 -39.32 -20.83 29.79
C ILE A 213 -39.48 -21.86 30.90
N PRO A 214 -40.71 -22.33 31.23
CA PRO A 214 -40.85 -23.47 32.11
C PRO A 214 -40.30 -24.68 31.36
N SER A 215 -39.19 -25.23 31.86
CA SER A 215 -38.68 -26.53 31.42
C SER A 215 -39.68 -27.59 31.88
N SER A 216 -40.68 -27.80 31.03
CA SER A 216 -41.58 -28.94 31.06
C SER A 216 -40.90 -30.13 30.38
N SER A 217 -41.14 -31.31 30.96
CA SER A 217 -40.89 -32.67 30.47
C SER A 217 -39.50 -33.28 30.66
N GLY A 218 -39.47 -34.43 31.33
CA GLY A 218 -38.32 -35.35 31.36
C GLY A 218 -38.16 -36.17 32.64
N SER A 219 -39.18 -36.92 33.04
CA SER A 219 -39.19 -37.85 34.18
C SER A 219 -38.35 -39.13 33.97
N LEU A 220 -37.83 -39.64 35.10
CA LEU A 220 -37.68 -41.07 35.49
C LEU A 220 -36.66 -41.98 34.76
N SER A 221 -35.68 -42.48 35.52
CA SER A 221 -35.52 -43.91 35.91
C SER A 221 -34.05 -44.32 36.12
N GLU A 222 -33.71 -44.56 37.39
CA GLU A 222 -33.01 -45.74 37.92
C GLU A 222 -31.77 -46.37 37.25
N GLU A 223 -30.77 -46.57 38.13
CA GLU A 223 -29.89 -47.74 38.29
C GLU A 223 -28.50 -47.87 37.62
N ASN A 224 -27.53 -48.07 38.53
CA ASN A 224 -26.38 -48.99 38.49
C ASN A 224 -25.13 -48.68 37.63
N LYS A 225 -24.03 -48.32 38.31
CA LYS A 225 -22.79 -49.15 38.33
C LYS A 225 -21.75 -48.67 39.36
N PHE A 226 -21.50 -49.54 40.35
CA PHE A 226 -20.25 -49.91 41.03
C PHE A 226 -19.04 -48.94 40.96
N ILE A 227 -18.54 -48.52 42.14
CA ILE A 227 -17.27 -48.99 42.76
C ILE A 227 -17.47 -49.03 44.29
#